data_AF-A0A7M2XGN1-F1
#
_entry.id   AF-A0A7M2XGN1-F1
#
_cell.length_a   1.000
_cell.length_b   1.000
_cell.length_c   1.000
_cell.angle_alpha   90.00
_cell.angle_beta   90.00
_cell.angle_gamma   90.00
#
_symmetry.space_group_name_H-M   'P 1'
#
loop_
_entity.id
_entity.type
_entity.pdbx_description
1 polymer ?
#
loop_
_entity_poly.entity_id
_entity_poly.type
_entity_poly.pdbx_seq_one_letter_code
_entity_poly.pdbx_strand_id
1 'polypeptide(L)'
;MSNEMRVHELAKELGISSKDLLAQLLREGEFVKLASSTLRGEVVQRMRMSPPSSRPPYPLPIQSPPRPRTPAPNKPKPAMTQSQLITAVEAGQILGLRPDRIRQWASRGYIQGKGKRGRATLYDRDDLRQAQSETRSRTKDPEVFPQLRIPGAYYNRLITTNEVAALFGVAPSTVRSWIRRGHLTPARRGKHGWLFKIGLVMIAADDRARNRTRRW
;
A
#
# COMPACT_ATOMS: atom_id res chain seq x y z
N MET A 1 -19.74 -9.40 -39.99
CA MET A 1 -20.03 -9.45 -38.52
C MET A 1 -19.08 -8.51 -37.82
N SER A 2 -19.58 -7.49 -37.14
CA SER A 2 -18.77 -6.48 -36.44
C SER A 2 -18.21 -7.05 -35.13
N ASN A 3 -17.13 -7.82 -35.20
CA ASN A 3 -16.55 -8.49 -34.03
C ASN A 3 -15.69 -7.53 -33.19
N GLU A 4 -16.31 -6.48 -32.66
CA GLU A 4 -15.68 -5.52 -31.77
C GLU A 4 -15.41 -6.14 -30.40
N MET A 5 -14.14 -6.20 -30.00
CA MET A 5 -13.70 -6.88 -28.78
C MET A 5 -12.77 -5.99 -27.97
N ARG A 6 -12.85 -6.06 -26.63
CA ARG A 6 -11.94 -5.32 -25.76
C ARG A 6 -10.56 -5.99 -25.72
N VAL A 7 -9.49 -5.19 -25.66
CA VAL A 7 -8.09 -5.68 -25.68
C VAL A 7 -7.84 -6.78 -24.64
N HIS A 8 -8.39 -6.65 -23.43
CA HIS A 8 -8.21 -7.66 -22.38
C HIS A 8 -8.94 -8.99 -22.62
N GLU A 9 -10.05 -9.00 -23.35
CA GLU A 9 -10.72 -10.26 -23.73
C GLU A 9 -9.97 -10.96 -24.85
N LEU A 10 -9.52 -10.22 -25.86
CA LEU A 10 -8.64 -10.74 -26.92
C LEU A 10 -7.31 -11.27 -26.35
N ALA A 11 -6.72 -10.59 -25.36
CA ALA A 11 -5.52 -11.07 -24.68
C ALA A 11 -5.74 -12.41 -23.95
N LYS A 12 -6.92 -12.63 -23.36
CA LYS A 12 -7.28 -13.92 -22.74
C LYS A 12 -7.43 -15.02 -23.77
N GLU A 13 -8.13 -14.78 -24.88
CA GLU A 13 -8.28 -15.75 -25.98
C GLU A 13 -6.91 -16.22 -26.52
N LEU A 14 -5.96 -15.29 -26.64
CA LEU A 14 -4.62 -15.55 -27.18
C LEU A 14 -3.62 -16.02 -26.11
N GLY A 15 -4.00 -16.13 -24.84
CA GLY A 15 -3.11 -16.59 -23.75
C GLY A 15 -1.94 -15.66 -23.40
N ILE A 16 -2.00 -14.40 -23.83
CA ILE A 16 -0.93 -13.40 -23.69
C ILE A 16 -1.29 -12.32 -22.66
N SER A 17 -0.30 -11.59 -22.14
CA SER A 17 -0.62 -10.46 -21.26
C SER A 17 -1.21 -9.30 -22.06
N SER A 18 -2.20 -8.60 -21.49
CA SER A 18 -2.78 -7.40 -22.14
C SER A 18 -1.74 -6.30 -22.40
N LYS A 19 -0.61 -6.32 -21.69
CA LYS A 19 0.51 -5.39 -21.90
C LYS A 19 1.27 -5.73 -23.19
N ASP A 20 1.49 -7.01 -23.47
CA ASP A 20 2.24 -7.45 -24.65
C ASP A 20 1.40 -7.27 -25.91
N LEU A 21 0.08 -7.50 -25.83
CA LEU A 21 -0.87 -7.18 -26.90
C LEU A 21 -0.92 -5.66 -27.18
N LEU A 22 -0.97 -4.81 -26.14
CA LEU A 22 -0.87 -3.34 -26.32
C LEU A 22 0.46 -2.92 -26.95
N ALA A 23 1.57 -3.58 -26.59
CA ALA A 23 2.88 -3.31 -27.19
C ALA A 23 2.95 -3.74 -28.67
N GLN A 24 2.22 -4.79 -29.08
CA GLN A 24 2.10 -5.17 -30.49
C GLN A 24 1.24 -4.18 -31.27
N LEU A 25 0.07 -3.80 -30.75
CA LEU A 25 -0.80 -2.80 -31.38
C LEU A 25 -0.10 -1.45 -31.58
N LEU A 26 0.73 -1.03 -30.62
CA LEU A 26 1.55 0.16 -30.72
C LEU A 26 2.62 0.07 -31.83
N ARG A 27 3.18 -1.13 -32.10
CA ARG A 27 4.10 -1.36 -33.22
C ARG A 27 3.41 -1.30 -34.58
N GLU A 28 2.13 -1.66 -34.63
CA GLU A 28 1.30 -1.64 -35.85
C GLU A 28 0.62 -0.27 -36.09
N GLY A 29 0.81 0.70 -35.20
CA GLY A 29 0.27 2.06 -35.33
C GLY A 29 -1.15 2.26 -34.79
N GLU A 30 -1.73 1.26 -34.14
CA GLU A 30 -3.06 1.35 -33.52
C GLU A 30 -2.94 1.83 -32.05
N PHE A 31 -3.19 3.12 -31.83
CA PHE A 31 -2.98 3.78 -30.55
C PHE A 31 -4.14 3.58 -29.57
N VAL A 32 -4.01 2.60 -28.68
CA VAL A 32 -5.03 2.25 -27.69
C VAL A 32 -4.65 2.71 -26.28
N LYS A 33 -5.51 3.53 -25.64
CA LYS A 33 -5.20 4.19 -24.36
C LYS A 33 -5.01 3.22 -23.17
N LEU A 34 -5.88 2.22 -23.05
CA LEU A 34 -5.95 1.29 -21.91
C LEU A 34 -6.54 -0.06 -22.35
N ALA A 35 -6.25 -1.13 -21.61
CA ALA A 35 -6.72 -2.49 -21.93
C ALA A 35 -8.27 -2.65 -21.93
N SER A 36 -9.02 -1.71 -21.37
CA SER A 36 -10.48 -1.66 -21.39
C SER A 36 -11.09 -1.11 -22.69
N SER A 37 -10.27 -0.56 -23.59
CA SER A 37 -10.74 -0.01 -24.87
C SER A 37 -11.23 -1.11 -25.81
N THR A 38 -12.24 -0.77 -26.62
CA THR A 38 -12.74 -1.61 -27.71
C THR A 38 -11.81 -1.52 -28.92
N LEU A 39 -11.53 -2.65 -29.56
CA LEU A 39 -10.81 -2.76 -30.84
C LEU A 39 -11.81 -2.94 -31.99
N ARG A 40 -11.49 -2.37 -33.16
CA ARG A 40 -12.20 -2.61 -34.42
C ARG A 40 -12.05 -4.07 -34.85
N GLY A 41 -13.10 -4.64 -35.44
CA GLY A 41 -13.14 -6.06 -35.85
C GLY A 41 -11.96 -6.50 -36.75
N GLU A 42 -11.53 -5.64 -37.67
CA GLU A 42 -10.36 -5.87 -38.54
C GLU A 42 -9.07 -6.11 -37.74
N VAL A 43 -8.84 -5.32 -36.70
CA VAL A 43 -7.65 -5.43 -35.83
C VAL A 43 -7.74 -6.69 -34.97
N VAL A 44 -8.93 -7.03 -34.48
CA VAL A 44 -9.18 -8.28 -33.73
C VAL A 44 -8.89 -9.51 -34.60
N GLN A 45 -9.30 -9.51 -35.88
CA GLN A 45 -9.01 -10.60 -36.80
C GLN A 45 -7.50 -10.72 -37.11
N ARG A 46 -6.81 -9.60 -37.36
CA ARG A 46 -5.35 -9.60 -37.59
C ARG A 46 -4.57 -10.17 -36.40
N MET A 47 -4.92 -9.75 -35.18
CA MET A 47 -4.32 -10.26 -33.94
C MET A 47 -4.61 -11.75 -33.69
N ARG A 48 -5.78 -12.27 -34.13
CA ARG A 48 -6.10 -13.70 -34.08
C ARG A 48 -5.35 -14.52 -35.13
N MET A 49 -5.13 -13.98 -36.33
CA MET A 49 -4.37 -14.65 -37.40
C MET A 49 -2.86 -14.61 -37.17
N SER A 50 -2.34 -13.55 -36.54
CA SER A 50 -0.94 -13.36 -36.20
C SER A 50 -0.78 -13.09 -34.69
N PRO A 51 -0.96 -14.12 -33.84
CA PRO A 51 -0.77 -13.96 -32.40
C PRO A 51 0.70 -13.58 -32.10
N PRO A 52 0.95 -12.58 -31.25
CA PRO A 52 2.33 -12.26 -30.87
C PRO A 52 2.92 -13.45 -30.12
N SER A 53 4.04 -13.97 -30.63
CA SER A 53 4.72 -15.14 -30.06
C SER A 53 4.97 -14.95 -28.57
N SER A 54 4.52 -15.87 -27.72
CA SER A 54 4.65 -15.85 -26.26
C SER A 54 6.10 -16.09 -25.77
N ARG A 55 7.09 -15.70 -26.57
CA ARG A 55 8.51 -15.82 -26.27
C ARG A 55 8.95 -14.53 -25.57
N PRO A 56 9.46 -14.59 -24.31
CA PRO A 56 9.98 -13.39 -23.67
C PRO A 56 11.13 -12.81 -24.51
N PRO A 57 11.20 -11.48 -24.73
CA PRO A 57 12.30 -10.89 -25.47
C PRO A 57 13.63 -11.21 -24.79
N TYR A 58 14.43 -12.04 -25.46
CA TYR A 58 15.78 -12.38 -25.02
C TYR A 58 16.65 -11.11 -25.15
N PRO A 59 17.25 -10.58 -24.06
CA PRO A 59 18.14 -9.44 -24.17
C PRO A 59 19.44 -9.89 -24.83
N LEU A 60 19.73 -9.34 -26.01
CA LEU A 60 21.01 -9.54 -26.69
C LEU A 60 22.18 -8.98 -25.84
N PRO A 61 23.35 -9.63 -25.83
CA PRO A 61 24.46 -9.25 -24.97
C PRO A 61 25.28 -8.12 -25.59
N ILE A 62 25.48 -7.01 -24.86
CA ILE A 62 26.46 -5.98 -25.21
C ILE A 62 27.33 -5.66 -23.99
N GLN A 63 28.53 -6.23 -24.02
CA GLN A 63 29.84 -5.80 -23.53
C GLN A 63 29.98 -4.87 -22.30
N SER A 64 30.95 -5.23 -21.46
CA SER A 64 31.72 -4.38 -20.54
C SER A 64 33.22 -4.64 -20.83
N PRO A 65 34.22 -3.91 -20.27
CA PRO A 65 34.19 -2.69 -19.43
C PRO A 65 35.08 -1.56 -20.02
N PRO A 66 35.29 -0.41 -19.33
CA PRO A 66 36.40 -0.23 -18.35
C PRO A 66 35.97 0.62 -17.12
N ARG A 67 36.76 0.92 -16.07
CA ARG A 67 37.96 0.38 -15.37
C ARG A 67 37.85 0.93 -13.91
N PRO A 68 38.33 0.27 -12.83
CA PRO A 68 37.99 0.71 -11.47
C PRO A 68 38.62 2.05 -11.07
N ARG A 69 37.85 2.95 -10.45
CA ARG A 69 38.39 4.04 -9.61
C ARG A 69 38.31 3.60 -8.15
N THR A 70 39.45 3.57 -7.48
CA THR A 70 39.58 3.37 -6.04
C THR A 70 38.95 4.52 -5.25
N PRO A 71 38.10 4.24 -4.24
CA PRO A 71 37.75 5.21 -3.21
C PRO A 71 38.83 5.24 -2.12
N ALA A 72 39.31 6.43 -1.78
CA ALA A 72 40.14 6.68 -0.59
C ALA A 72 39.31 6.51 0.71
N PRO A 73 39.94 6.33 1.89
CA PRO A 73 39.28 5.72 3.04
C PRO A 73 38.34 6.69 3.76
N ASN A 74 37.19 6.18 4.22
CA ASN A 74 36.38 6.92 5.20
C ASN A 74 35.70 5.97 6.21
N LYS A 75 36.09 6.16 7.48
CA LYS A 75 35.60 5.65 8.78
C LYS A 75 34.81 4.32 8.86
N PRO A 76 35.15 3.43 9.82
CA PRO A 76 34.43 2.17 10.00
C PRO A 76 32.98 2.42 10.43
N LYS A 77 32.04 1.97 9.63
CA LYS A 77 30.65 1.74 10.02
C LYS A 77 30.49 0.22 10.19
N PRO A 78 29.86 -0.28 11.27
CA PRO A 78 29.92 -1.69 11.62
C PRO A 78 29.46 -2.57 10.46
N ALA A 79 30.16 -3.69 10.29
CA ALA A 79 29.86 -4.70 9.29
C ALA A 79 28.55 -5.43 9.66
N MET A 80 27.41 -4.77 9.45
CA MET A 80 26.13 -5.46 9.35
C MET A 80 26.23 -6.42 8.17
N THR A 81 26.24 -7.70 8.48
CA THR A 81 26.57 -8.77 7.56
C THR A 81 25.63 -8.71 6.36
N GLN A 82 26.17 -8.85 5.14
CA GLN A 82 25.37 -8.78 3.90
C GLN A 82 24.21 -9.79 3.87
N SER A 83 24.22 -10.81 4.73
CA SER A 83 23.13 -11.76 4.98
C SER A 83 21.83 -11.15 5.56
N GLN A 84 21.87 -9.96 6.18
CA GLN A 84 20.66 -9.26 6.66
C GLN A 84 20.03 -8.35 5.59
N LEU A 85 20.78 -7.98 4.54
CA LEU A 85 20.34 -7.08 3.49
C LEU A 85 19.60 -7.84 2.38
N ILE A 86 18.27 -7.70 2.35
CA ILE A 86 17.38 -8.43 1.44
C ILE A 86 16.69 -7.49 0.46
N THR A 87 16.39 -7.98 -0.75
CA THR A 87 15.62 -7.20 -1.73
C THR A 87 14.14 -7.12 -1.33
N ALA A 88 13.40 -6.14 -1.87
CA ALA A 88 11.96 -6.04 -1.67
C ALA A 88 11.16 -7.27 -2.15
N VAL A 89 11.73 -8.13 -3.02
CA VAL A 89 11.10 -9.37 -3.51
C VAL A 89 11.31 -10.50 -2.50
N GLU A 90 12.55 -10.72 -2.05
CA GLU A 90 12.88 -11.71 -1.00
C GLU A 90 12.19 -11.36 0.32
N ALA A 91 12.20 -10.08 0.72
CA ALA A 91 11.44 -9.58 1.86
C ALA A 91 9.94 -9.86 1.72
N GLY A 92 9.40 -9.79 0.50
CA GLY A 92 8.02 -10.13 0.24
C GLY A 92 7.71 -11.60 0.46
N GLN A 93 8.59 -12.48 -0.01
CA GLN A 93 8.50 -13.94 0.19
C GLN A 93 8.68 -14.33 1.68
N ILE A 94 9.64 -13.73 2.38
CA ILE A 94 9.99 -14.07 3.77
C ILE A 94 8.99 -13.50 4.79
N LEU A 95 8.42 -12.31 4.54
CA LEU A 95 7.53 -11.60 5.49
C LEU A 95 6.04 -11.62 5.08
N GLY A 96 5.70 -12.28 3.97
CA GLY A 96 4.34 -12.30 3.42
C GLY A 96 3.86 -10.94 2.93
N LEU A 97 4.77 -10.10 2.42
CA LEU A 97 4.50 -8.71 2.03
C LEU A 97 4.50 -8.55 0.50
N ARG A 98 3.61 -7.70 -0.02
CA ARG A 98 3.70 -7.29 -1.44
C ARG A 98 4.91 -6.36 -1.64
N PRO A 99 5.79 -6.59 -2.64
CA PRO A 99 6.97 -5.75 -2.86
C PRO A 99 6.67 -4.26 -3.02
N ASP A 100 5.50 -3.91 -3.55
CA ASP A 100 5.07 -2.51 -3.71
C ASP A 100 4.78 -1.82 -2.38
N ARG A 101 4.38 -2.56 -1.34
CA ARG A 101 4.21 -2.03 0.02
C ARG A 101 5.56 -1.64 0.62
N ILE A 102 6.58 -2.46 0.37
CA ILE A 102 7.97 -2.21 0.79
C ILE A 102 8.52 -0.98 0.06
N ARG A 103 8.32 -0.88 -1.26
CA ARG A 103 8.66 0.31 -2.05
C ARG A 103 7.93 1.57 -1.55
N GLN A 104 6.65 1.45 -1.19
CA GLN A 104 5.86 2.55 -0.62
C GLN A 104 6.32 2.95 0.79
N TRP A 105 6.84 2.03 1.60
CA TRP A 105 7.48 2.37 2.88
C TRP A 105 8.80 3.10 2.65
N ALA A 106 9.59 2.69 1.66
CA ALA A 106 10.84 3.36 1.29
C ALA A 106 10.59 4.79 0.78
N SER A 107 9.61 4.99 -0.10
CA SER A 107 9.26 6.32 -0.62
C SER A 107 8.64 7.26 0.43
N ARG A 108 8.08 6.70 1.50
CA ARG A 108 7.58 7.46 2.67
C ARG A 108 8.60 7.61 3.80
N GLY A 109 9.83 7.12 3.62
CA GLY A 109 10.91 7.24 4.61
C GLY A 109 10.81 6.30 5.83
N TYR A 110 9.91 5.32 5.84
CA TYR A 110 9.78 4.35 6.95
C TYR A 110 10.90 3.30 6.97
N ILE A 111 11.54 3.06 5.82
CA ILE A 111 12.69 2.17 5.68
C ILE A 111 13.72 2.84 4.75
N GLN A 112 15.00 2.57 4.97
CA GLN A 112 16.08 3.10 4.14
C GLN A 112 16.65 2.00 3.23
N GLY A 113 16.93 2.36 1.97
CA GLY A 113 17.71 1.49 1.08
C GLY A 113 19.19 1.52 1.51
N LYS A 114 19.70 0.41 2.03
CA LYS A 114 21.08 0.31 2.56
C LYS A 114 22.12 -0.02 1.48
N GLY A 115 21.68 -0.41 0.29
CA GLY A 115 22.56 -0.74 -0.84
C GLY A 115 21.79 -1.15 -2.09
N LYS A 116 22.50 -1.68 -3.10
CA LYS A 116 21.92 -2.28 -4.30
C LYS A 116 22.57 -3.63 -4.60
N ARG A 117 21.77 -4.59 -5.03
CA ARG A 117 22.21 -5.87 -5.62
C ARG A 117 21.74 -5.90 -7.07
N GLY A 118 22.63 -5.58 -7.99
CA GLY A 118 22.27 -5.26 -9.38
C GLY A 118 21.29 -4.08 -9.44
N ARG A 119 20.13 -4.28 -10.08
CA ARG A 119 19.06 -3.26 -10.18
C ARG A 119 18.15 -3.16 -8.95
N ALA A 120 18.21 -4.11 -8.01
CA ALA A 120 17.33 -4.12 -6.85
C ALA A 120 17.93 -3.35 -5.66
N THR A 121 17.14 -2.48 -5.03
CA THR A 121 17.49 -1.87 -3.74
C THR A 121 17.44 -2.94 -2.65
N LEU A 122 18.47 -2.96 -1.81
CA LEU A 122 18.53 -3.78 -0.60
C LEU A 122 17.99 -2.99 0.59
N TYR A 123 17.22 -3.67 1.42
CA TYR A 123 16.64 -3.16 2.66
C TYR A 123 17.11 -4.03 3.82
N ASP A 124 17.22 -3.44 5.00
CA ASP A 124 17.50 -4.20 6.19
C ASP A 124 16.25 -5.02 6.61
N ARG A 125 16.46 -6.30 6.96
CA ARG A 125 15.39 -7.21 7.37
C ARG A 125 14.67 -6.75 8.64
N ASP A 126 15.38 -6.11 9.56
CA ASP A 126 14.83 -5.68 10.84
C ASP A 126 14.12 -4.32 10.70
N ASP A 127 14.65 -3.38 9.88
CA ASP A 127 13.92 -2.16 9.45
C ASP A 127 12.55 -2.54 8.83
N LEU A 128 12.52 -3.59 7.99
CA LEU A 128 11.30 -4.10 7.35
C LEU A 128 10.30 -4.70 8.35
N ARG A 129 10.78 -5.44 9.35
CA ARG A 129 9.94 -6.00 10.44
C ARG A 129 9.38 -4.89 11.33
N GLN A 130 10.15 -3.86 11.63
CA GLN A 130 9.69 -2.71 12.39
C GLN A 130 8.62 -1.91 11.60
N ALA A 131 8.85 -1.63 10.32
CA ALA A 131 7.82 -0.98 9.48
C ALA A 131 6.53 -1.82 9.36
N GLN A 132 6.65 -3.15 9.39
CA GLN A 132 5.51 -4.07 9.43
C GLN A 132 4.77 -4.03 10.77
N SER A 133 5.49 -4.01 11.91
CA SER A 133 4.86 -3.93 13.24
C SER A 133 4.21 -2.57 13.47
N GLU A 134 4.84 -1.45 13.09
CA GLU A 134 4.27 -0.10 13.14
C GLU A 134 3.04 0.05 12.24
N THR A 135 3.07 -0.53 11.03
CA THR A 135 1.88 -0.52 10.17
C THR A 135 0.77 -1.42 10.75
N ARG A 136 1.13 -2.52 11.42
CA ARG A 136 0.17 -3.43 12.05
C ARG A 136 -0.44 -2.83 13.33
N SER A 137 0.31 -2.11 14.15
CA SER A 137 -0.21 -1.39 15.33
C SER A 137 -1.04 -0.16 14.94
N ARG A 138 -0.76 0.49 13.79
CA ARG A 138 -1.68 1.47 13.19
C ARG A 138 -2.97 0.88 12.62
N THR A 139 -3.02 -0.43 12.37
CA THR A 139 -4.19 -1.12 11.78
C THR A 139 -4.99 -1.91 12.82
N LYS A 140 -4.31 -2.46 13.82
CA LYS A 140 -4.90 -3.08 15.01
C LYS A 140 -5.17 -1.95 16.00
N ASP A 141 -6.41 -1.42 16.00
CA ASP A 141 -6.91 -0.61 17.12
C ASP A 141 -6.45 -1.26 18.44
N PRO A 142 -5.98 -0.49 19.45
CA PRO A 142 -5.64 -1.07 20.75
C PRO A 142 -6.83 -1.88 21.26
N GLU A 143 -6.54 -3.09 21.76
CA GLU A 143 -7.59 -4.06 22.06
C GLU A 143 -8.54 -3.54 23.13
N VAL A 144 -9.85 -3.72 22.86
CA VAL A 144 -10.98 -3.74 23.81
C VAL A 144 -10.82 -2.77 24.99
N PHE A 145 -11.35 -1.54 24.85
CA PHE A 145 -11.31 -0.47 25.86
C PHE A 145 -11.47 -0.99 27.31
N PRO A 146 -10.38 -1.19 28.06
CA PRO A 146 -10.45 -1.84 29.35
C PRO A 146 -10.79 -0.77 30.38
N GLN A 147 -12.04 -0.80 30.87
CA GLN A 147 -12.54 -0.04 32.02
C GLN A 147 -11.94 1.38 32.13
N LEU A 148 -12.18 2.20 31.10
CA LEU A 148 -11.59 3.53 30.98
C LEU A 148 -11.85 4.36 32.25
N ARG A 149 -10.83 4.55 33.10
CA ARG A 149 -10.96 5.32 34.34
C ARG A 149 -10.92 6.82 34.04
N ILE A 150 -12.02 7.34 33.51
CA ILE A 150 -12.17 8.74 33.10
C ILE A 150 -11.95 9.66 34.31
N PRO A 151 -11.00 10.62 34.26
CA PRO A 151 -10.85 11.60 35.32
C PRO A 151 -12.10 12.49 35.47
N GLY A 152 -12.49 12.78 36.72
CA GLY A 152 -13.71 13.53 37.05
C GLY A 152 -13.90 14.85 36.27
N ALA A 153 -12.79 15.54 35.98
CA ALA A 153 -12.74 16.79 35.22
C ALA A 153 -13.28 16.72 33.78
N TYR A 154 -13.52 15.53 33.22
CA TYR A 154 -14.09 15.36 31.87
C TYR A 154 -15.62 15.22 31.85
N TYR A 155 -16.27 14.93 32.99
CA TYR A 155 -17.72 14.70 33.02
C TYR A 155 -18.54 15.99 32.88
N ASN A 156 -18.08 17.09 33.50
CA ASN A 156 -18.80 18.37 33.54
C ASN A 156 -18.41 19.35 32.41
N ARG A 157 -17.63 18.92 31.41
CA ARG A 157 -17.20 19.79 30.30
C ARG A 157 -17.35 19.13 28.94
N LEU A 158 -17.41 19.99 27.92
CA LEU A 158 -17.26 19.56 26.55
C LEU A 158 -15.79 19.27 26.24
N ILE A 159 -15.54 18.17 25.54
CA ILE A 159 -14.20 17.70 25.17
C ILE A 159 -14.00 17.76 23.65
N THR A 160 -12.79 18.05 23.21
CA THR A 160 -12.40 18.12 21.81
C THR A 160 -12.14 16.74 21.20
N THR A 161 -12.12 16.66 19.87
CA THR A 161 -11.69 15.46 19.11
C THR A 161 -10.34 14.91 19.57
N ASN A 162 -9.39 15.79 19.96
CA ASN A 162 -8.05 15.39 20.39
C ASN A 162 -8.05 14.82 21.82
N GLU A 163 -8.87 15.37 22.72
CA GLU A 163 -9.04 14.83 24.07
C GLU A 163 -9.77 13.48 24.05
N VAL A 164 -10.77 13.32 23.17
CA VAL A 164 -11.37 12.00 22.90
C VAL A 164 -10.31 11.03 22.39
N ALA A 165 -9.51 11.42 21.40
CA ALA A 165 -8.44 10.58 20.87
C ALA A 165 -7.45 10.12 21.97
N ALA A 166 -7.01 11.06 22.83
CA ALA A 166 -6.10 10.77 23.94
C ALA A 166 -6.72 9.84 24.99
N LEU A 167 -7.97 10.09 25.42
CA LEU A 167 -8.68 9.25 26.41
C LEU A 167 -8.80 7.80 25.94
N PHE A 168 -9.16 7.59 24.68
CA PHE A 168 -9.41 6.26 24.11
C PHE A 168 -8.17 5.61 23.46
N GLY A 169 -6.99 6.25 23.51
CA GLY A 169 -5.76 5.72 22.91
C GLY A 169 -5.79 5.59 21.38
N VAL A 170 -6.68 6.32 20.70
CA VAL A 170 -6.89 6.25 19.23
C VAL A 170 -6.42 7.51 18.53
N ALA A 171 -6.17 7.44 17.22
CA ALA A 171 -5.85 8.63 16.44
C ALA A 171 -7.06 9.59 16.31
N PRO A 172 -6.88 10.93 16.26
CA PRO A 172 -7.97 11.89 16.01
C PRO A 172 -8.68 11.71 14.65
N SER A 173 -8.03 11.04 13.68
CA SER A 173 -8.67 10.58 12.44
C SER A 173 -9.71 9.48 12.68
N THR A 174 -9.47 8.57 13.63
CA THR A 174 -10.40 7.51 14.03
C THR A 174 -11.67 8.10 14.63
N VAL A 175 -11.54 9.06 15.54
CA VAL A 175 -12.67 9.81 16.12
C VAL A 175 -13.49 10.53 15.03
N ARG A 176 -12.82 11.20 14.08
CA ARG A 176 -13.49 11.83 12.92
C ARG A 176 -14.20 10.82 12.01
N SER A 177 -13.64 9.62 11.87
CA SER A 177 -14.27 8.51 11.13
C SER A 177 -15.52 8.01 11.84
N TRP A 178 -15.57 8.00 13.18
CA TRP A 178 -16.78 7.66 13.93
C TRP A 178 -17.91 8.67 13.69
N ILE A 179 -17.61 9.97 13.68
CA ILE A 179 -18.58 11.02 13.35
C ILE A 179 -19.13 10.83 11.93
N ARG A 180 -18.24 10.70 10.93
CA ARG A 180 -18.64 10.53 9.52
C ARG A 180 -19.51 9.29 9.29
N ARG A 181 -19.34 8.24 10.09
CA ARG A 181 -20.11 6.99 10.01
C ARG A 181 -21.38 6.99 10.88
N GLY A 182 -21.72 8.11 11.53
CA GLY A 182 -22.88 8.23 12.40
C GLY A 182 -22.78 7.53 13.76
N HIS A 183 -21.59 7.01 14.12
CA HIS A 183 -21.38 6.32 15.41
C HIS A 183 -21.16 7.29 16.57
N LEU A 184 -20.68 8.52 16.30
CA LEU A 184 -20.44 9.52 17.34
C LEU A 184 -21.07 10.87 16.97
N THR A 185 -22.08 11.28 17.73
CA THR A 185 -22.75 12.57 17.54
C THR A 185 -22.01 13.68 18.28
N PRO A 186 -21.53 14.74 17.59
CA PRO A 186 -20.95 15.90 18.25
C PRO A 186 -22.05 16.73 18.94
N ALA A 187 -21.73 17.26 20.12
CA ALA A 187 -22.66 18.06 20.92
C ALA A 187 -22.70 19.54 20.47
N ARG A 188 -21.56 20.09 20.04
CA ARG A 188 -21.44 21.47 19.54
C ARG A 188 -20.26 21.61 18.58
N ARG A 189 -20.30 22.58 17.67
CA ARG A 189 -19.13 23.04 16.92
C ARG A 189 -18.47 24.21 17.67
N GLY A 190 -17.21 24.04 18.08
CA GLY A 190 -16.40 25.08 18.71
C GLY A 190 -15.39 25.70 17.74
N LYS A 191 -14.61 26.69 18.22
CA LYS A 191 -13.61 27.44 17.44
C LYS A 191 -12.58 26.55 16.73
N HIS A 192 -12.23 25.42 17.35
CA HIS A 192 -11.20 24.49 16.85
C HIS A 192 -11.75 23.09 16.48
N GLY A 193 -13.04 23.00 16.15
CA GLY A 193 -13.67 21.78 15.65
C GLY A 193 -14.83 21.27 16.51
N TRP A 194 -15.14 19.98 16.38
CA TRP A 194 -16.25 19.37 17.10
C TRP A 194 -15.94 19.13 18.58
N LEU A 195 -16.97 19.35 19.40
CA LEU A 195 -16.99 19.19 20.84
C LEU A 195 -18.03 18.13 21.24
N PHE A 196 -17.69 17.31 22.23
CA PHE A 196 -18.48 16.14 22.65
C PHE A 196 -18.78 16.18 24.15
N LYS A 197 -19.91 15.59 24.55
CA LYS A 197 -20.14 15.20 25.95
C LYS A 197 -19.53 13.82 26.17
N ILE A 198 -18.72 13.62 27.20
CA ILE A 198 -18.01 12.34 27.41
C ILE A 198 -18.96 11.13 27.46
N GLY A 199 -20.15 11.27 28.05
CA GLY A 199 -21.15 10.20 28.10
C GLY A 199 -21.59 9.69 26.72
N LEU A 200 -21.75 10.58 25.73
CA LEU A 200 -22.08 10.17 24.35
C LEU A 200 -20.92 9.43 23.68
N VAL A 201 -19.68 9.81 24.00
CA VAL A 201 -18.47 9.14 23.49
C VAL A 201 -18.34 7.74 24.08
N MET A 202 -18.65 7.56 25.37
CA MET A 202 -18.64 6.26 26.03
C MET A 202 -19.70 5.31 25.45
N ILE A 203 -20.94 5.78 25.25
CA ILE A 203 -22.01 4.99 24.63
C ILE A 203 -21.61 4.55 23.21
N ALA A 204 -21.04 5.46 22.42
CA ALA A 204 -20.55 5.18 21.06
C ALA A 204 -19.40 4.15 21.03
N ALA A 205 -18.50 4.19 22.01
CA ALA A 205 -17.38 3.26 22.11
C ALA A 205 -17.84 1.85 22.51
N ASP A 206 -18.78 1.76 23.46
CA ASP A 206 -19.32 0.51 23.98
C ASP A 206 -20.25 -0.21 22.98
N ASP A 207 -21.15 0.51 22.30
CA ASP A 207 -21.97 -0.05 21.22
C ASP A 207 -21.10 -0.66 20.11
N ARG A 208 -20.00 0.02 19.74
CA ARG A 208 -19.04 -0.48 18.75
C ARG A 208 -18.28 -1.72 19.24
N ALA A 209 -17.97 -1.84 20.53
CA ALA A 209 -17.37 -3.05 21.09
C ALA A 209 -18.33 -4.24 20.96
N ARG A 210 -19.59 -4.05 21.37
CA ARG A 210 -20.66 -5.06 21.29
C ARG A 210 -21.03 -5.44 19.84
N ASN A 211 -21.00 -4.49 18.90
CA ASN A 211 -21.29 -4.75 17.49
C ASN A 211 -20.12 -5.35 16.69
N ARG A 212 -18.89 -5.37 17.24
CA ARG A 212 -17.75 -6.13 16.65
C ARG A 212 -17.70 -7.58 17.12
N THR A 213 -18.12 -7.89 18.34
CA THR A 213 -18.15 -9.28 18.85
C THR A 213 -19.26 -10.11 18.22
N ARG A 214 -20.39 -9.49 17.83
CA ARG A 214 -21.50 -10.13 17.09
C ARG A 214 -21.25 -10.39 15.59
N ARG A 215 -20.02 -10.22 15.09
CA ARG A 215 -19.66 -10.34 13.67
C ARG A 215 -18.82 -11.58 13.33
N TRP A 216 -18.91 -12.59 14.18
CA TRP A 216 -18.32 -13.92 14.08
C TRP A 216 -19.44 -14.94 14.27
#